data_AF-A0A4Q1VHQ6-F1
#
_entry.id   AF-A0A4Q1VHQ6-F1
#
_cell.length_a   1.000
_cell.length_b   1.000
_cell.length_c   1.000
_cell.angle_alpha   90.00
_cell.angle_beta   90.00
_cell.angle_gamma   90.00
#
_symmetry.space_group_name_H-M   'P 1'
#
loop_
_entity.id
_entity.type
_entity.pdbx_description
1 polymer ?
#
loop_
_entity_poly.entity_id
_entity_poly.type
_entity_poly.pdbx_seq_one_letter_code
_entity_poly.pdbx_strand_id
1 'polypeptide(L)'
;MYTDGGSIPKIAQAFNGFSPWGYAPAYMIHDWLFVAHHCVVDAAADARQLETADITFDDSIEILGEAIQALVASRQVAANDVTASTITSAVGTPIARNLWDRQGACEGSHVSKEHRSIAESAIPGTSAVAGRVPARGGGVEARRPTSRIITRVSF
;
A
#
# COMPACT_ATOMS: atom_id res chain seq x y z
N MET A 1 1.80 1.88 -9.43
CA MET A 1 2.70 2.07 -8.29
C MET A 1 3.89 1.16 -8.44
N TYR A 2 5.06 1.60 -8.03
CA TYR A 2 6.14 0.69 -7.68
C TYR A 2 5.87 0.15 -6.29
N THR A 3 6.16 -1.12 -6.08
CA THR A 3 6.25 -1.73 -4.76
C THR A 3 7.61 -2.38 -4.69
N ASP A 4 8.36 -2.09 -3.65
CA ASP A 4 9.74 -2.53 -3.46
C ASP A 4 9.85 -3.68 -2.45
N GLY A 5 8.73 -4.31 -2.08
CA GLY A 5 8.69 -5.24 -0.96
C GLY A 5 8.86 -4.50 0.37
N GLY A 6 8.44 -3.24 0.39
CA GLY A 6 8.51 -2.34 1.53
C GLY A 6 9.70 -1.41 1.41
N SER A 7 9.42 -0.11 1.56
CA SER A 7 10.32 1.01 1.85
C SER A 7 11.15 0.80 3.14
N ILE A 8 11.36 -0.45 3.55
CA ILE A 8 12.05 -0.92 4.72
C ILE A 8 13.56 -0.79 4.45
N PRO A 9 14.30 -0.04 5.28
CA PRO A 9 15.74 0.15 5.11
C PRO A 9 16.45 -1.19 4.93
N LYS A 10 17.43 -1.25 4.01
CA LYS A 10 18.20 -2.47 3.70
C LYS A 10 18.72 -3.22 4.94
N ILE A 11 18.98 -2.50 6.03
CA ILE A 11 19.44 -3.06 7.31
C ILE A 11 18.38 -3.96 7.95
N ALA A 12 17.09 -3.65 7.78
CA ALA A 12 15.98 -4.45 8.29
C ALA A 12 15.65 -5.65 7.39
N GLN A 13 16.15 -5.72 6.15
CA GLN A 13 15.99 -6.89 5.28
C GLN A 13 16.80 -8.12 5.74
N ALA A 14 17.67 -7.96 6.75
CA ALA A 14 18.56 -9.00 7.29
C ALA A 14 17.96 -9.87 8.41
N PHE A 15 16.76 -9.57 8.92
CA PHE A 15 16.08 -10.46 9.87
C PHE A 15 15.38 -11.59 9.10
N ASN A 16 15.49 -12.84 9.61
CA ASN A 16 14.72 -13.96 9.07
C ASN A 16 13.23 -13.59 9.10
N GLY A 17 12.54 -13.70 7.95
CA GLY A 17 11.18 -13.19 7.76
C GLY A 17 10.99 -12.17 6.67
N PHE A 18 12.06 -11.47 6.30
CA PHE A 18 12.09 -10.53 5.19
C PHE A 18 12.46 -11.21 3.87
N SER A 19 11.81 -12.34 3.53
CA SER A 19 11.63 -12.62 2.10
C SER A 19 10.94 -11.39 1.53
N PRO A 20 11.49 -10.71 0.49
CA PRO A 20 10.86 -9.51 -0.10
C PRO A 20 9.39 -9.73 -0.47
N TRP A 21 9.01 -10.99 -0.61
CA TRP A 21 7.68 -11.45 -1.01
C TRP A 21 6.83 -12.04 0.11
N GLY A 22 7.38 -12.34 1.29
CA GLY A 22 6.61 -12.95 2.39
C GLY A 22 5.48 -12.04 2.88
N TYR A 23 5.81 -10.77 3.11
CA TYR A 23 4.85 -9.73 3.48
C TYR A 23 4.41 -8.85 2.30
N ALA A 24 4.73 -9.23 1.06
CA ALA A 24 4.41 -8.42 -0.12
C ALA A 24 2.94 -7.97 -0.22
N PRO A 25 1.93 -8.79 0.12
CA PRO A 25 0.54 -8.31 0.11
C PRO A 25 0.32 -7.11 1.03
N ALA A 26 0.96 -7.08 2.20
CA ALA A 26 0.85 -5.98 3.15
C ALA A 26 1.58 -4.72 2.64
N TYR A 27 2.76 -4.89 2.03
CA TYR A 27 3.52 -3.78 1.43
C TYR A 27 2.82 -3.16 0.24
N MET A 28 2.20 -3.98 -0.63
CA MET A 28 1.41 -3.48 -1.75
C MET A 28 0.25 -2.59 -1.29
N ILE A 29 -0.42 -2.95 -0.20
CA ILE A 29 -1.50 -2.14 0.38
C ILE A 29 -0.92 -0.81 0.91
N HIS A 30 0.17 -0.87 1.67
CA HIS A 30 0.84 0.31 2.22
C HIS A 30 1.29 1.28 1.12
N ASP A 31 2.02 0.80 0.11
CA ASP A 31 2.52 1.62 -0.98
C ASP A 31 1.36 2.23 -1.79
N TRP A 32 0.28 1.45 -2.00
CA TRP A 32 -0.90 1.94 -2.69
C TRP A 32 -1.57 3.09 -1.93
N LEU A 33 -1.66 3.02 -0.60
CA LEU A 33 -2.23 4.09 0.23
C LEU A 33 -1.41 5.38 0.14
N PHE A 34 -0.08 5.28 0.09
CA PHE A 34 0.78 6.45 -0.16
C PHE A 34 0.51 7.06 -1.53
N VAL A 35 0.45 6.24 -2.59
CA VAL A 35 0.12 6.73 -3.94
C VAL A 35 -1.25 7.40 -3.95
N ALA A 36 -2.26 6.80 -3.33
CA ALA A 36 -3.60 7.36 -3.24
C ALA A 36 -3.60 8.70 -2.51
N HIS A 37 -2.93 8.79 -1.35
CA HIS A 37 -2.80 10.04 -0.61
C HIS A 37 -2.12 11.13 -1.43
N HIS A 38 -0.97 10.83 -2.06
CA HIS A 38 -0.26 11.78 -2.93
C HIS A 38 -1.16 12.28 -4.07
N CYS A 39 -1.92 11.40 -4.71
CA CYS A 39 -2.83 11.80 -5.77
C CYS A 39 -4.04 12.61 -5.26
N VAL A 40 -4.51 12.37 -4.04
CA VAL A 40 -5.56 13.18 -3.41
C VAL A 40 -5.05 14.59 -3.12
N VAL A 41 -3.88 14.73 -2.50
CA VAL A 41 -3.31 16.06 -2.17
C VAL A 41 -2.89 16.84 -3.42
N ASP A 42 -2.50 16.14 -4.49
CA ASP A 42 -2.13 16.73 -5.77
C ASP A 42 -3.33 16.99 -6.70
N ALA A 43 -4.57 16.75 -6.24
CA ALA A 43 -5.80 16.88 -7.01
C ALA A 43 -5.80 16.08 -8.35
N ALA A 44 -5.09 14.95 -8.37
CA ALA A 44 -4.94 14.05 -9.51
C ALA A 44 -5.57 12.66 -9.24
N ALA A 45 -6.27 12.49 -8.12
CA ALA A 45 -6.87 11.24 -7.72
C ALA A 45 -8.02 10.78 -8.65
N ASP A 46 -8.03 9.49 -8.97
CA ASP A 46 -9.18 8.82 -9.56
C ASP A 46 -10.28 8.53 -8.52
N ALA A 47 -11.42 8.00 -8.97
CA ALA A 47 -12.56 7.70 -8.10
C ALA A 47 -12.21 6.73 -6.96
N ARG A 48 -11.31 5.77 -7.18
CA ARG A 48 -10.92 4.77 -6.19
C ARG A 48 -9.95 5.34 -5.16
N GLN A 49 -9.04 6.21 -5.59
CA GLN A 49 -8.14 6.92 -4.68
C GLN A 49 -8.93 7.91 -3.80
N LEU A 50 -9.97 8.54 -4.35
CA LEU A 50 -10.87 9.42 -3.59
C LEU A 50 -11.68 8.69 -2.51
N GLU A 51 -11.96 7.39 -2.65
CA GLU A 51 -12.58 6.58 -1.60
C GLU A 51 -11.72 6.48 -0.33
N THR A 52 -10.42 6.78 -0.43
CA THR A 52 -9.45 6.72 0.68
C THR A 52 -8.99 8.09 1.17
N ALA A 53 -9.64 9.17 0.75
CA ALA A 53 -9.22 10.54 1.07
C ALA A 53 -9.18 10.84 2.58
N ASP A 54 -9.98 10.13 3.38
CA ASP A 54 -10.06 10.32 4.83
C ASP A 54 -9.10 9.40 5.62
N ILE A 55 -8.33 8.53 4.95
CA ILE A 55 -7.31 7.70 5.59
C ILE A 55 -6.14 8.58 6.04
N THR A 56 -5.83 8.55 7.32
CA THR A 56 -4.69 9.28 7.89
C THR A 56 -3.39 8.47 7.78
N PHE A 57 -2.25 9.13 8.03
CA PHE A 57 -0.97 8.44 8.16
C PHE A 57 -1.01 7.35 9.25
N ASP A 58 -1.66 7.64 10.39
CA ASP A 58 -1.74 6.69 11.50
C ASP A 58 -2.63 5.49 11.12
N ASP A 59 -3.73 5.72 10.39
CA ASP A 59 -4.54 4.63 9.81
C ASP A 59 -3.73 3.78 8.84
N SER A 60 -2.85 4.38 8.02
CA SER A 60 -2.00 3.64 7.08
C SER A 60 -1.03 2.68 7.79
N ILE A 61 -0.52 3.08 8.96
CA ILE A 61 0.35 2.25 9.80
C ILE A 61 -0.47 1.13 10.44
N GLU A 62 -1.65 1.45 10.96
CA GLU A 62 -2.55 0.47 11.55
C GLU A 62 -2.93 -0.60 10.52
N ILE A 63 -3.35 -0.20 9.31
CA ILE A 63 -3.71 -1.10 8.21
C ILE A 63 -2.53 -2.01 7.84
N LEU A 64 -1.30 -1.48 7.77
CA LEU A 64 -0.11 -2.30 7.52
C LEU A 64 0.10 -3.35 8.63
N GLY A 65 -0.01 -2.94 9.89
CA GLY A 65 0.10 -3.83 11.04
C GLY A 65 -0.94 -4.95 11.01
N GLU A 66 -2.19 -4.62 10.73
CA GLU A 66 -3.30 -5.58 10.61
C GLU A 66 -3.10 -6.54 9.42
N ALA A 67 -2.61 -6.05 8.27
CA ALA A 67 -2.31 -6.89 7.12
C ALA A 67 -1.19 -7.90 7.42
N ILE A 68 -0.15 -7.49 8.15
CA ILE A 68 0.93 -8.37 8.60
C ILE A 68 0.39 -9.43 9.57
N GLN A 69 -0.43 -9.02 10.55
CA GLN A 69 -1.06 -9.95 11.49
C GLN A 69 -1.93 -10.98 10.77
N ALA A 70 -2.70 -10.56 9.77
CA ALA A 70 -3.52 -11.47 8.96
C ALA A 70 -2.66 -12.49 8.18
N LEU A 71 -1.52 -12.08 7.63
CA LEU A 71 -0.59 -12.99 6.94
C LEU A 71 0.02 -14.02 7.88
N VAL A 72 0.37 -13.62 9.11
CA VAL A 72 0.85 -14.54 10.15
C VAL A 72 -0.26 -15.49 10.61
N ALA A 73 -1.44 -14.97 10.91
CA ALA A 73 -2.58 -15.76 11.38
C ALA A 73 -3.05 -16.79 10.34
N SER A 74 -3.00 -16.43 9.06
CA SER A 74 -3.28 -17.34 7.93
C SER A 74 -2.13 -18.30 7.60
N ARG A 75 -1.02 -18.26 8.35
CA ARG A 75 0.19 -19.08 8.15
C ARG A 75 0.81 -18.92 6.76
N GLN A 76 0.59 -17.77 6.12
CA GLN A 76 1.26 -17.41 4.88
C GLN A 76 2.71 -16.96 5.13
N VAL A 77 2.99 -16.49 6.36
CA VAL A 77 4.35 -16.18 6.85
C VAL A 77 4.56 -16.89 8.19
N ALA A 78 5.81 -17.24 8.50
CA ALA A 78 6.14 -17.89 9.75
C ALA A 78 5.93 -16.94 10.95
N ALA A 79 5.47 -17.47 12.09
CA ALA A 79 5.11 -16.66 13.25
C ALA A 79 6.32 -16.01 13.97
N ASN A 80 7.54 -16.39 13.59
CA ASN A 80 8.81 -16.03 14.22
C ASN A 80 9.53 -14.86 13.52
N ASP A 81 8.90 -14.23 12.54
CA ASP A 81 9.57 -13.45 11.51
C ASP A 81 9.24 -11.94 11.59
N VAL A 82 9.32 -11.37 12.80
CA VAL A 82 9.05 -9.95 13.17
C VAL A 82 7.58 -9.70 13.54
N THR A 83 7.35 -9.05 14.69
CA THR A 83 5.99 -8.71 15.15
C THR A 83 5.44 -7.52 14.36
N ALA A 84 4.12 -7.49 14.15
CA ALA A 84 3.45 -6.33 13.55
C ALA A 84 3.85 -5.01 14.24
N SER A 85 4.04 -5.03 15.55
CA SER A 85 4.50 -3.88 16.34
C SER A 85 5.91 -3.40 15.99
N THR A 86 6.83 -4.28 15.59
CA THR A 86 8.18 -3.90 15.17
C THR A 86 8.15 -3.21 13.81
N ILE A 87 7.33 -3.70 12.87
CA ILE A 87 7.22 -3.10 11.54
C ILE A 87 6.49 -1.75 11.62
N THR A 88 5.40 -1.64 12.40
CA THR A 88 4.69 -0.37 12.58
C THR A 88 5.56 0.70 13.25
N SER A 89 6.46 0.30 14.16
CA SER A 89 7.44 1.21 14.77
C SER A 89 8.46 1.74 13.75
N ALA A 90 8.85 0.94 12.76
CA ALA A 90 9.80 1.34 11.72
C ALA A 90 9.17 2.28 10.67
N VAL A 91 7.91 2.05 10.32
CA VAL A 91 7.19 2.88 9.33
C VAL A 91 6.50 4.09 9.93
N GLY A 92 6.31 4.14 11.26
CA GLY A 92 5.69 5.27 11.97
C GLY A 92 6.63 6.45 12.26
N THR A 93 7.78 6.52 11.58
CA THR A 93 8.81 7.53 11.86
C THR A 93 8.45 8.91 11.29
N PRO A 94 9.05 10.00 11.81
CA PRO A 94 8.88 11.33 11.23
C PRO A 94 9.31 11.45 9.77
N ILE A 95 10.29 10.63 9.34
CA ILE A 95 10.73 10.56 7.93
C ILE A 95 9.60 10.03 7.06
N ALA A 96 8.95 8.94 7.48
CA ALA A 96 7.82 8.37 6.76
C ALA A 96 6.61 9.31 6.74
N ARG A 97 6.35 10.05 7.83
CA ARG A 97 5.32 11.10 7.84
C ARG A 97 5.62 12.20 6.83
N ASN A 98 6.87 12.67 6.76
CA ASN A 98 7.26 13.67 5.76
C ASN A 98 7.08 13.15 4.32
N LEU A 99 7.40 11.87 4.08
CA LEU A 99 7.13 11.23 2.79
C LEU A 99 5.63 11.14 2.49
N TRP A 100 4.80 10.84 3.50
CA TRP A 100 3.34 10.84 3.38
C TRP A 100 2.83 12.22 2.97
N ASP A 101 3.22 13.27 3.69
CA ASP A 101 2.76 14.66 3.48
C ASP A 101 3.34 15.34 2.21
N ARG A 102 4.13 14.61 1.40
CA ARG A 102 4.82 15.17 0.23
C ARG A 102 3.84 15.54 -0.88
N GLN A 103 3.88 16.81 -1.29
CA GLN A 103 3.14 17.33 -2.46
C GLN A 103 3.93 17.16 -3.76
N GLY A 104 3.22 17.11 -4.88
CA GLY A 104 3.75 16.90 -6.23
C GLY A 104 4.34 15.50 -6.44
N ALA A 105 3.93 14.52 -5.63
CA ALA A 105 4.49 13.17 -5.64
C ALA A 105 3.66 12.18 -6.47
N CYS A 106 2.40 12.50 -6.81
CA CYS A 106 1.51 11.57 -7.49
C CYS A 106 2.11 11.03 -8.80
N GLU A 107 2.55 11.90 -9.73
CA GLU A 107 3.16 11.50 -11.01
C GLU A 107 4.38 10.57 -10.83
N GLY A 108 5.24 10.88 -9.86
CA GLY A 108 6.44 10.08 -9.56
C GLY A 108 6.13 8.70 -8.98
N SER A 109 4.94 8.52 -8.41
CA SER A 109 4.47 7.27 -7.82
C SER A 109 3.87 6.29 -8.85
N HIS A 110 3.61 6.74 -10.09
CA HIS A 110 3.15 5.86 -11.16
C HIS A 110 4.28 5.06 -11.80
N VAL A 111 3.94 3.86 -12.31
CA VAL A 111 4.90 3.06 -13.09
C VAL A 111 5.15 3.78 -14.40
N SER A 112 6.41 3.99 -14.75
CA SER A 112 6.80 4.66 -15.98
C SER A 112 6.36 3.85 -17.20
N LYS A 113 6.12 4.53 -18.32
CA LYS A 113 5.76 3.87 -19.58
C LYS A 113 6.82 2.86 -20.02
N GLU A 114 8.09 3.17 -19.77
CA GLU A 114 9.22 2.28 -20.04
C GLU A 114 9.15 1.00 -19.22
N HIS A 115 9.03 1.10 -17.88
CA HIS A 115 8.95 -0.07 -17.03
C HIS A 115 7.69 -0.90 -17.29
N ARG A 116 6.58 -0.26 -17.67
CA ARG A 116 5.36 -0.96 -18.10
C ARG A 116 5.59 -1.75 -19.38
N SER A 117 6.28 -1.17 -20.36
CA SER A 117 6.63 -1.84 -21.62
C SER A 117 7.54 -3.06 -21.40
N ILE A 118 8.53 -2.92 -20.52
CA ILE A 118 9.42 -4.03 -20.13
C ILE A 118 8.61 -5.16 -19.48
N ALA A 119 7.71 -4.84 -18.54
CA ALA A 119 6.86 -5.82 -17.89
C ALA A 119 5.94 -6.55 -18.89
N GLU A 120 5.32 -5.80 -19.81
CA GLU A 120 4.46 -6.37 -20.86
C GLU A 120 5.24 -7.30 -21.80
N SER A 121 6.48 -6.93 -22.13
CA SER A 121 7.35 -7.73 -23.00
C SER A 121 7.80 -9.02 -22.32
N ALA A 122 8.06 -8.98 -21.01
CA ALA A 122 8.46 -10.15 -20.24
C ALA A 122 7.28 -11.09 -19.92
N ILE A 123 6.11 -10.51 -19.63
CA ILE A 123 4.88 -11.24 -19.28
C ILE A 123 3.70 -10.58 -20.01
N PRO A 124 3.33 -11.08 -21.21
CA PRO A 124 2.22 -10.54 -21.98
C PRO A 124 0.90 -10.58 -21.20
N GLY A 125 0.15 -9.48 -21.26
CA GLY A 125 -1.14 -9.29 -20.58
C GLY A 125 -1.05 -8.67 -19.19
N THR A 126 0.15 -8.40 -18.64
CA THR A 126 0.31 -7.78 -17.32
C THR A 126 -0.32 -6.39 -17.23
N SER A 127 -0.31 -5.63 -18.33
CA SER A 127 -0.95 -4.32 -18.40
C SER A 127 -2.48 -4.38 -18.49
N ALA A 128 -3.04 -5.50 -18.94
CA ALA A 128 -4.48 -5.67 -19.15
C ALA A 128 -5.22 -6.16 -17.90
N VAL A 129 -4.55 -6.89 -16.99
CA VAL A 129 -5.14 -7.35 -15.72
C VAL A 129 -5.52 -6.18 -14.82
N ALA A 130 -4.73 -5.10 -14.81
CA ALA A 130 -5.02 -3.88 -14.05
C ALA A 130 -6.34 -3.19 -14.49
N GLY A 131 -6.77 -3.37 -15.74
CA GLY A 131 -8.01 -2.78 -16.27
C GLY A 131 -9.28 -3.60 -16.01
N ARG A 132 -9.18 -4.79 -15.39
CA ARG A 132 -10.31 -5.73 -15.21
C ARG A 132 -10.97 -5.70 -13.83
N VAL A 133 -10.49 -4.88 -12.89
CA VAL A 133 -11.25 -4.63 -11.65
C VAL A 133 -12.41 -3.72 -12.04
N PRO A 134 -13.67 -4.18 -11.98
CA PRO A 134 -14.79 -3.29 -12.28
C PRO A 134 -14.74 -2.16 -11.26
N ALA A 135 -14.68 -0.91 -11.73
CA ALA A 135 -15.16 0.19 -10.92
C ALA A 135 -16.57 -0.21 -10.48
N ARG A 136 -16.84 -0.27 -9.18
CA ARG A 136 -18.20 -0.45 -8.67
C ARG A 136 -18.95 0.86 -8.94
N GLY A 137 -19.24 1.09 -10.22
CA GLY A 137 -20.04 2.21 -10.71
C GLY A 137 -21.49 1.92 -10.39
N GLY A 138 -21.93 2.32 -9.20
CA GLY A 138 -23.34 2.47 -8.86
C GLY A 138 -23.57 3.92 -8.52
N GLY A 139 -24.31 4.64 -9.37
CA GLY A 139 -24.66 6.03 -9.19
C GLY A 139 -25.33 6.26 -7.84
N VAL A 140 -24.56 6.79 -6.90
CA VAL A 140 -25.04 7.50 -5.73
C VAL A 140 -24.27 8.81 -5.75
N GLU A 141 -25.02 9.90 -5.70
CA GLU A 141 -24.56 11.27 -5.50
C GLU A 141 -23.27 11.32 -4.67
N ALA A 142 -22.29 12.12 -5.12
CA ALA A 142 -20.92 12.20 -4.62
C ALA A 142 -20.84 12.64 -3.15
N ARG A 143 -21.29 11.80 -2.24
CA ARG A 143 -20.89 11.83 -0.85
C ARG A 143 -19.48 11.29 -0.83
N ARG A 144 -18.51 12.09 -0.41
CA ARG A 144 -17.14 11.62 -0.13
C ARG A 144 -17.26 10.32 0.67
N PRO A 145 -16.85 9.17 0.12
CA PRO A 145 -16.86 7.92 0.85
C PRO A 145 -15.96 8.13 2.07
N THR A 146 -16.52 8.04 3.27
CA THR A 146 -15.72 8.16 4.48
C THR A 146 -15.11 6.79 4.78
N SER A 147 -13.82 6.63 4.53
CA SER A 147 -13.07 5.45 4.89
C SER A 147 -12.81 5.42 6.40
N ARG A 148 -13.12 4.31 7.08
CA ARG A 148 -12.87 4.11 8.51
C ARG A 148 -12.50 2.66 8.78
N ILE A 149 -11.55 2.45 9.69
CA ILE A 149 -11.25 1.11 10.24
C ILE A 149 -12.44 0.66 11.11
N ILE A 150 -13.09 -0.44 10.72
CA ILE A 150 -14.30 -0.97 11.39
C ILE A 150 -14.01 -2.16 12.30
N THR A 151 -12.84 -2.79 12.18
CA THR A 151 -12.45 -3.94 12.98
C THR A 151 -10.93 -4.10 12.99
N ARG A 152 -10.43 -4.84 13.97
CA ARG A 152 -9.02 -5.25 14.11
C ARG A 152 -8.98 -6.76 14.27
N VAL A 153 -7.90 -7.36 13.84
CA VAL A 153 -7.60 -8.77 14.02
C VAL A 153 -7.24 -9.00 15.49
N SER A 154 -8.20 -9.50 16.28
CA SER A 154 -8.00 -9.83 17.69
C SER A 154 -7.66 -11.31 17.86
N PHE A 155 -6.57 -11.62 18.56
CA PHE A 155 -6.25 -12.98 19.05
C PHE A 155 -5.65 -12.92 20.45
#